data_AF-A0A182DYK7-F1
#
_entry.id   AF-A0A182DYK7-F1
#
_cell.length_a   1.000
_cell.length_b   1.000
_cell.length_c   1.000
_cell.angle_alpha   90.00
_cell.angle_beta   90.00
_cell.angle_gamma   90.00
#
_symmetry.space_group_name_H-M   'P 1'
#
loop_
_entity.id
_entity.type
_entity.pdbx_description
1 polymer ?
#
loop_
_entity_poly.entity_id
_entity_poly.type
_entity_poly.pdbx_seq_one_letter_code
_entity_poly.pdbx_strand_id
1 'polypeptide(L)'
;MAQVRAERYAARLKDARLVAERRQRETENQSQTRFRVQQSRNDNRLAFRCNPADDYSLSPHVLIGTITETRPCCRTLKFNGETKGMCCAVEKIKLPQLEEPPEP
;
A
#
# COMPACT_ATOMS: atom_id res chain seq x y z
N MET A 1 -47.81 -27.21 -7.30
CA MET A 1 -46.41 -27.69 -7.33
C MET A 1 -45.42 -26.65 -7.85
N ALA A 2 -45.64 -26.03 -9.01
CA ALA A 2 -44.71 -25.05 -9.60
C ALA A 2 -44.54 -23.76 -8.77
N GLN A 3 -45.62 -23.23 -8.21
CA GLN A 3 -45.64 -22.00 -7.42
C GLN A 3 -44.79 -22.11 -6.15
N VAL A 4 -44.92 -23.22 -5.42
CA VAL A 4 -44.09 -23.53 -4.22
C VAL A 4 -42.60 -23.63 -4.56
N ARG A 5 -42.24 -24.11 -5.76
CA ARG A 5 -40.84 -24.16 -6.20
C ARG A 5 -40.29 -22.77 -6.51
N ALA A 6 -41.09 -21.91 -7.15
CA ALA A 6 -40.72 -20.52 -7.44
C ALA A 6 -40.52 -19.70 -6.16
N GLU A 7 -41.40 -19.85 -5.17
CA GLU A 7 -41.27 -19.17 -3.87
C GLU A 7 -40.02 -19.60 -3.10
N ARG A 8 -39.71 -20.91 -3.09
CA ARG A 8 -38.47 -21.42 -2.47
C ARG A 8 -37.22 -20.90 -3.18
N TYR A 9 -37.25 -20.73 -4.49
CA TYR A 9 -36.14 -20.15 -5.25
C TYR A 9 -35.96 -18.66 -4.91
N ALA A 10 -37.06 -17.90 -4.85
CA ALA A 10 -37.02 -16.49 -4.46
C ALA A 10 -36.51 -16.29 -3.02
N ALA A 11 -36.90 -17.16 -2.08
CA ALA A 11 -36.38 -17.14 -0.71
C ALA A 11 -34.87 -17.36 -0.66
N ARG A 12 -34.36 -18.37 -1.39
CA ARG A 12 -32.91 -18.65 -1.48
C ARG A 12 -32.11 -17.50 -2.07
N LEU A 13 -32.65 -16.82 -3.08
CA LEU A 13 -32.01 -15.63 -3.67
C LEU A 13 -31.92 -14.46 -2.67
N LYS A 14 -32.98 -14.23 -1.90
CA LYS A 14 -33.00 -13.20 -0.86
C LYS A 14 -32.00 -13.51 0.26
N ASP A 15 -31.95 -14.75 0.73
CA ASP A 15 -30.98 -15.20 1.73
C ASP A 15 -29.54 -15.08 1.21
N ALA A 16 -29.29 -15.50 -0.04
CA ALA A 16 -27.99 -15.36 -0.67
C ALA A 16 -27.55 -13.89 -0.76
N ARG A 17 -28.49 -12.98 -1.07
CA ARG A 17 -28.21 -11.54 -1.12
C ARG A 17 -27.88 -10.97 0.26
N LEU A 18 -28.67 -11.31 1.28
CA LEU A 18 -28.41 -10.91 2.67
C LEU A 18 -27.04 -11.40 3.17
N VAL A 19 -26.68 -12.64 2.86
CA VAL A 19 -25.38 -13.20 3.21
C VAL A 19 -24.25 -12.48 2.47
N ALA A 20 -24.41 -12.16 1.19
CA ALA A 20 -23.43 -11.42 0.41
C ALA A 20 -23.23 -9.99 0.96
N GLU A 21 -24.32 -9.27 1.23
CA GLU A 21 -24.30 -7.93 1.82
C GLU A 21 -23.59 -7.93 3.20
N ARG A 22 -23.87 -8.95 4.02
CA ARG A 22 -23.20 -9.11 5.33
C ARG A 22 -21.69 -9.32 5.18
N ARG A 23 -21.26 -10.19 4.27
CA ARG A 23 -19.84 -10.44 3.98
C ARG A 23 -19.13 -9.19 3.48
N GLN A 24 -19.80 -8.40 2.63
CA GLN A 24 -19.24 -7.14 2.14
C GLN A 24 -19.00 -6.17 3.30
N ARG A 25 -20.00 -5.94 4.16
CA ARG A 25 -19.85 -5.08 5.35
C ARG A 25 -18.76 -5.56 6.29
N GLU A 26 -18.65 -6.87 6.52
CA GLU A 26 -17.58 -7.44 7.36
C GLU A 26 -16.20 -7.17 6.76
N THR A 27 -16.07 -7.26 5.43
CA THR A 27 -14.83 -6.94 4.72
C THR A 27 -14.46 -5.46 4.82
N GLU A 28 -15.44 -4.57 4.61
CA GLU A 28 -15.28 -3.12 4.74
C GLU A 28 -14.93 -2.70 6.18
N ASN A 29 -15.56 -3.32 7.18
CA ASN A 29 -15.22 -3.08 8.58
C ASN A 29 -13.79 -3.53 8.88
N GLN A 30 -13.38 -4.71 8.41
CA GLN A 30 -12.01 -5.19 8.61
C GLN A 30 -10.97 -4.26 7.98
N SER A 31 -11.23 -3.77 6.76
CA SER A 31 -10.30 -2.82 6.10
C SER A 31 -10.22 -1.49 6.86
N GLN A 32 -11.36 -0.96 7.33
CA GLN A 32 -11.38 0.24 8.16
C GLN A 32 -10.64 0.05 9.48
N THR A 33 -10.81 -1.08 10.16
CA THR A 33 -10.10 -1.38 11.41
C THR A 33 -8.59 -1.44 11.17
N ARG A 34 -8.14 -2.13 10.11
CA ARG A 34 -6.71 -2.20 9.74
C ARG A 34 -6.14 -0.82 9.47
N PHE A 35 -6.86 0.01 8.70
CA PHE A 35 -6.44 1.38 8.40
C PHE A 35 -6.29 2.23 9.68
N ARG A 36 -7.24 2.16 10.62
CA ARG A 36 -7.16 2.89 11.89
C ARG A 36 -5.98 2.44 12.75
N VAL A 37 -5.72 1.13 12.82
CA VAL A 37 -4.56 0.59 13.54
C VAL A 37 -3.28 1.14 12.94
N GLN A 38 -3.16 1.15 11.61
CA GLN A 38 -2.00 1.68 10.91
C GLN A 38 -1.82 3.18 11.16
N GLN A 39 -2.91 3.96 11.17
CA GLN A 39 -2.87 5.41 11.43
C GLN A 39 -2.45 5.74 12.87
N SER A 40 -2.77 4.88 13.84
CA SER A 40 -2.35 5.04 15.24
C SER A 40 -0.94 4.56 15.52
N ARG A 41 -0.26 3.97 14.53
CA ARG A 41 1.07 3.40 14.71
C ARG A 41 2.10 4.49 14.94
N ASN A 42 3.01 4.24 15.87
CA ASN A 42 4.13 5.14 16.09
C ASN A 42 5.24 4.86 15.06
N ASP A 43 5.41 5.80 14.14
CA ASP A 43 6.35 5.66 13.03
C ASP A 43 7.81 6.04 13.39
N ASN A 44 8.04 6.47 14.63
CA ASN A 44 9.37 6.84 15.09
C ASN A 44 10.36 5.67 14.94
N ARG A 45 11.45 5.91 14.22
CA ARG A 45 12.52 4.93 13.95
C ARG A 45 12.05 3.67 13.22
N LEU A 46 10.94 3.71 12.46
CA LEU A 46 10.44 2.58 11.69
C LEU A 46 11.49 1.94 10.77
N ALA A 47 12.39 2.74 10.19
CA ALA A 47 13.49 2.25 9.36
C ALA A 47 14.39 1.23 10.08
N PHE A 48 14.53 1.34 11.41
CA PHE A 48 15.32 0.42 12.23
C PHE A 48 14.51 -0.76 12.77
N ARG A 49 13.18 -0.71 12.66
CA ARG A 49 12.23 -1.70 13.20
C ARG A 49 11.27 -2.20 12.13
N CYS A 50 11.75 -2.31 10.89
CA CYS A 50 10.96 -2.82 9.78
C CYS A 50 10.60 -4.29 10.07
N ASN A 51 9.30 -4.61 10.03
CA ASN A 51 8.78 -5.94 10.24
C ASN A 51 8.09 -6.39 8.94
N PRO A 52 8.58 -7.45 8.27
CA PRO A 52 8.04 -7.90 6.98
C PRO A 52 6.60 -8.44 7.07
N ALA A 53 6.10 -8.76 8.26
CA ALA A 53 4.71 -9.19 8.44
C ALA A 53 3.70 -8.03 8.35
N ASP A 54 4.17 -6.78 8.39
CA ASP A 54 3.30 -5.62 8.36
C ASP A 54 2.99 -5.18 6.93
N ASP A 55 1.72 -4.86 6.66
CA ASP A 55 1.30 -4.28 5.39
C ASP A 55 1.52 -2.76 5.38
N TYR A 56 2.66 -2.33 4.87
CA TYR A 56 3.02 -0.91 4.77
C TYR A 56 2.26 -0.15 3.66
N SER A 57 1.56 -0.84 2.75
CA SER A 57 0.81 -0.20 1.67
C SER A 57 -0.37 0.64 2.18
N LEU A 58 -0.86 0.31 3.38
CA LEU A 58 -1.95 1.02 4.06
C LEU A 58 -1.46 2.22 4.89
N SER A 59 -0.14 2.44 4.99
CA SER A 59 0.40 3.55 5.78
C SER A 59 0.17 4.88 5.07
N PRO A 60 -0.44 5.88 5.72
CA PRO A 60 -0.62 7.21 5.13
C PRO A 60 0.71 7.94 4.88
N HIS A 61 1.79 7.51 5.53
CA HIS A 61 3.12 8.09 5.39
C HIS A 61 3.95 7.45 4.27
N VAL A 62 3.56 6.27 3.78
CA VAL A 62 4.21 5.58 2.65
C VAL A 62 3.46 5.93 1.37
N LEU A 63 3.38 7.23 1.07
CA LEU A 63 2.88 7.69 -0.22
C LEU A 63 4.03 7.64 -1.23
N ILE A 64 4.20 6.51 -1.89
CA ILE A 64 5.06 6.44 -3.08
C ILE A 64 4.31 7.23 -4.17
N GLY A 65 4.80 8.41 -4.51
CA GLY A 65 4.17 9.28 -5.50
C GLY A 65 3.96 8.57 -6.84
N THR A 66 3.11 9.09 -7.71
CA THR A 66 3.04 8.59 -9.08
C THR A 66 4.27 9.04 -9.86
N ILE A 67 4.93 8.10 -10.55
CA ILE A 67 6.09 8.41 -11.39
C ILE A 67 5.59 9.06 -12.68
N THR A 68 5.43 10.38 -12.66
CA THR A 68 4.77 11.14 -13.73
C THR A 68 5.70 12.11 -14.43
N GLU A 69 6.81 12.47 -13.80
CA GLU A 69 7.75 13.43 -14.35
C GLU A 69 8.86 12.73 -15.13
N THR A 70 8.84 12.89 -16.45
CA THR A 70 9.98 12.55 -17.29
C THR A 70 10.98 13.70 -17.30
N ARG A 71 12.19 13.47 -16.76
CA ARG A 71 13.24 14.50 -16.79
C ARG A 71 13.83 14.63 -18.20
N PRO A 72 13.94 15.85 -18.78
CA PRO A 72 14.44 16.04 -20.14
C PRO A 72 15.86 15.50 -20.38
N CYS A 73 16.74 15.53 -19.37
CA CYS A 73 18.16 15.21 -19.50
C CYS A 73 18.46 13.69 -19.48
N CYS A 74 17.82 12.93 -18.59
CA CYS A 74 18.04 11.48 -18.43
C CYS A 74 16.93 10.63 -19.09
N ARG A 75 15.80 11.24 -19.46
CA ARG A 75 14.51 10.56 -19.73
C ARG A 75 14.05 9.60 -18.62
N THR A 76 14.66 9.68 -17.44
CA THR A 76 14.24 8.89 -16.28
C THR A 76 12.94 9.46 -15.75
N LEU A 77 12.03 8.54 -15.45
CA LEU A 77 10.78 8.78 -14.77
C LEU A 77 11.06 9.05 -13.28
N LYS A 78 10.49 10.12 -12.74
CA LYS A 78 10.69 10.60 -11.37
C LYS A 78 9.39 10.75 -10.61
N PHE A 79 9.51 10.66 -9.28
CA PHE A 79 8.44 11.00 -8.35
C PHE A 79 8.35 12.52 -8.17
N ASN A 80 7.13 13.02 -8.08
CA ASN A 80 6.88 14.42 -7.72
C ASN A 80 7.40 14.68 -6.30
N GLY A 81 8.35 15.60 -6.16
CA GLY A 81 9.00 15.92 -4.89
C GLY A 81 10.25 15.10 -4.55
N GLU A 82 10.78 14.29 -5.48
CA GLU A 82 12.08 13.64 -5.31
C GLU A 82 13.20 14.67 -5.10
N THR A 83 14.15 14.38 -4.20
CA THR A 83 15.27 15.28 -3.91
C THR A 83 16.06 15.61 -5.19
N LYS A 84 16.26 16.91 -5.45
CA LYS A 84 17.06 17.38 -6.57
C LYS A 84 18.48 16.79 -6.45
N GLY A 85 18.93 16.09 -7.49
CA GLY A 85 20.28 15.53 -7.56
C GLY A 85 20.34 14.07 -8.03
N MET A 86 19.25 13.32 -7.97
CA MET A 86 19.30 11.86 -8.14
C MET A 86 19.26 11.31 -9.59
N CYS A 87 18.76 12.00 -10.63
CA CYS A 87 18.71 11.37 -11.99
C CYS A 87 19.74 11.79 -13.04
N CYS A 88 20.53 12.85 -12.86
CA CYS A 88 21.67 13.03 -13.78
C CYS A 88 22.69 13.95 -13.13
N ALA A 89 23.74 13.34 -12.59
CA ALA A 89 25.07 13.85 -12.85
C ALA A 89 25.50 13.25 -14.20
N VAL A 90 25.99 14.10 -15.09
CA VAL A 90 26.55 13.68 -16.40
C VAL A 90 27.76 12.75 -16.22
N GLU A 91 28.28 12.57 -15.00
CA GLU A 91 29.33 11.62 -14.69
C GLU A 91 29.01 10.92 -13.37
N LYS A 92 29.37 9.64 -13.32
CA LYS A 92 29.28 8.70 -12.18
C LYS A 92 29.24 9.41 -10.82
N ILE A 93 28.24 9.10 -10.00
CA ILE A 93 28.24 9.44 -8.58
C ILE A 93 29.54 8.86 -8.00
N LYS A 94 30.55 9.71 -7.78
CA LYS A 94 31.71 9.35 -6.96
C LYS A 94 31.22 9.39 -5.52
N LEU A 95 30.84 8.23 -5.00
CA LEU A 95 30.69 8.07 -3.57
C LEU A 95 32.04 8.39 -2.92
N PRO A 96 32.11 9.18 -1.83
CA PRO A 96 33.33 9.25 -1.04
C PRO A 96 33.70 7.82 -0.61
N GLN A 97 35.01 7.51 -0.57
CA GLN A 97 35.46 6.22 -0.05
C GLN A 97 34.97 6.10 1.40
N LEU A 98 34.15 5.09 1.68
CA LEU A 98 33.80 4.73 3.05
C LEU A 98 35.05 4.15 3.71
N GLU A 99 35.41 4.66 4.88
CA GLU A 99 36.43 4.01 5.71
C GLU A 99 35.93 2.62 6.12
N GLU A 100 36.85 1.66 6.13
CA GLU A 100 36.57 0.29 6.53
C GLU A 100 36.21 0.27 8.03
N PRO A 101 35.11 -0.39 8.43
CA PRO A 101 34.73 -0.44 9.83
C PRO A 101 35.85 -1.10 10.66
N PRO A 102 36.09 -0.65 11.91
CA PRO A 102 37.11 -1.25 12.76
C PRO A 102 36.81 -2.74 13.00
N GLU A 103 37.86 -3.58 13.03
CA GLU A 103 37.73 -5.00 13.37
C GLU A 103 37.14 -5.20 14.78
N PRO A 104 36.36 -6.28 14.99
CA PRO A 104 35.68 -6.58 16.24
C PRO A 104 36.62 -6.95 17.40
#